data_AF-A0A9X8DXG5-F1
#
_entry.id   AF-A0A9X8DXG5-F1
#
_cell.length_a   1.000
_cell.length_b   1.000
_cell.length_c   1.000
_cell.angle_alpha   90.00
_cell.angle_beta   90.00
_cell.angle_gamma   90.00
#
_symmetry.space_group_name_H-M   'P 1'
#
loop_
_entity.id
_entity.type
_entity.pdbx_description
1 polymer ?
#
loop_
_entity_poly.entity_id
_entity_poly.type
_entity_poly.pdbx_seq_one_letter_code
_entity_poly.pdbx_strand_id
1 'polypeptide(L)'
;NNIGPCVGGEDRTNHPKAPYPNNIWFSFPNSCFTKGFSGKTDACRAAEKGGLCPFGIRPDGITCTFSATVLGYLNLDDLVGITALNNTNTGHPYVTRTEFCQAGGVETDLPFWQDTLNPAANNARSDKLIEFYQSLAKTDPQMTPLPELTALTAANPKCYENSHRCTNGCRRKLYAQVCEVCSSGDDCFKKPDSVPGVPDLVKSVPATVAPDTTVAPATTTAAPVESTTVAPTTTSLKTTAVVPVVTVVVGSSASGIVVSGVLAVASVVVALSS
;
A
#
# COMPACT_ATOMS: atom_id res chain seq x y z
N ASN A 1 0.55 -2.00 -22.72
CA ASN A 1 0.29 -1.78 -21.28
C ASN A 1 -0.70 -0.64 -21.10
N ASN A 2 -1.86 -0.92 -20.51
CA ASN A 2 -2.88 0.08 -20.14
C ASN A 2 -2.57 0.69 -18.77
N ILE A 3 -1.34 1.19 -18.58
CA ILE A 3 -0.92 1.81 -17.31
C ILE A 3 -0.97 3.33 -17.54
N GLY A 4 -1.81 4.01 -16.76
CA GLY A 4 -1.90 5.47 -16.75
C GLY A 4 -1.05 6.08 -15.63
N PRO A 5 -1.00 7.42 -15.57
CA PRO A 5 -0.28 8.16 -14.52
C PRO A 5 -0.92 8.06 -13.13
N CYS A 6 -2.15 7.57 -13.06
CA CYS A 6 -2.95 7.53 -11.84
C CYS A 6 -2.78 6.21 -11.09
N VAL A 7 -3.02 6.24 -9.77
CA VAL A 7 -3.05 5.03 -8.94
C VAL A 7 -4.10 4.07 -9.47
N GLY A 8 -3.67 2.85 -9.79
CA GLY A 8 -4.56 1.76 -10.18
C GLY A 8 -4.90 0.92 -8.96
N GLY A 9 -6.12 0.38 -8.93
CA GLY A 9 -6.56 -0.59 -7.93
C GLY A 9 -7.26 -1.76 -8.62
N GLU A 10 -7.01 -2.97 -8.16
CA GLU A 10 -7.70 -4.17 -8.63
C GLU A 10 -8.09 -5.04 -7.44
N ASP A 11 -9.36 -5.48 -7.42
CA ASP A 11 -9.84 -6.44 -6.44
C ASP A 11 -9.18 -7.80 -6.68
N ARG A 12 -8.52 -8.33 -5.65
CA ARG A 12 -7.81 -9.62 -5.63
C ARG A 12 -8.35 -10.55 -4.55
N THR A 13 -9.67 -10.50 -4.34
CA THR A 13 -10.39 -11.25 -3.31
C THR A 13 -10.26 -12.76 -3.44
N ASN A 14 -10.12 -13.28 -4.67
CA ASN A 14 -10.11 -14.72 -4.98
C ASN A 14 -8.75 -15.21 -5.52
N HIS A 15 -7.64 -14.63 -5.07
CA HIS A 15 -6.33 -15.05 -5.57
C HIS A 15 -6.01 -16.52 -5.17
N PRO A 16 -5.70 -17.42 -6.12
CA PRO A 16 -5.65 -18.86 -5.87
C PRO A 16 -4.51 -19.31 -4.95
N LYS A 17 -3.49 -18.45 -4.75
CA LYS A 17 -2.34 -18.74 -3.88
C LYS A 17 -2.32 -17.95 -2.57
N ALA A 18 -3.25 -17.00 -2.42
CA ALA A 18 -3.30 -16.10 -1.27
C ALA A 18 -4.72 -15.51 -1.16
N PRO A 19 -5.72 -16.32 -0.78
CA PRO A 19 -7.10 -15.87 -0.72
C PRO A 19 -7.30 -15.01 0.55
N TYR A 20 -6.98 -13.73 0.43
CA TYR A 20 -7.30 -12.72 1.43
C TYR A 20 -8.63 -12.07 1.05
N PRO A 21 -9.68 -12.22 1.87
CA PRO A 21 -10.93 -11.50 1.66
C PRO A 21 -10.69 -9.99 1.58
N ASN A 22 -11.43 -9.30 0.71
CA ASN A 22 -11.35 -7.83 0.56
C ASN A 22 -9.95 -7.32 0.16
N ASN A 23 -9.08 -8.18 -0.39
CA ASN A 23 -7.75 -7.78 -0.83
C ASN A 23 -7.84 -6.91 -2.09
N ILE A 24 -7.12 -5.79 -2.07
CA ILE A 24 -7.03 -4.85 -3.18
C ILE A 24 -5.56 -4.61 -3.46
N TRP A 25 -5.16 -4.83 -4.70
CA TRP A 25 -3.79 -4.55 -5.14
C TRP A 25 -3.75 -3.17 -5.76
N PHE A 26 -2.93 -2.31 -5.17
CA PHE A 26 -2.68 -0.98 -5.68
C PHE A 26 -1.38 -0.96 -6.49
N SER A 27 -1.43 -0.24 -7.60
CA SER A 27 -0.25 0.15 -8.37
C SER A 27 -0.08 1.65 -8.21
N PHE A 28 1.08 2.07 -7.70
CA PHE A 28 1.43 3.47 -7.50
C PHE A 28 2.46 3.90 -8.55
N PRO A 29 2.04 4.24 -9.78
CA PRO A 29 2.96 4.69 -10.81
C PRO A 29 3.59 6.01 -10.39
N ASN A 30 4.92 6.04 -10.34
CA ASN A 30 5.66 7.29 -10.17
C ASN A 30 5.83 8.02 -11.51
N SER A 31 6.37 9.25 -11.50
CA SER A 31 6.73 9.99 -12.71
C SER A 31 7.52 9.15 -13.72
N CYS A 32 7.39 9.48 -15.01
CA CYS A 32 7.96 8.70 -16.11
C CYS A 32 7.50 7.23 -16.10
N PHE A 33 6.20 6.99 -15.95
CA PHE A 33 5.62 5.66 -15.75
C PHE A 33 5.71 4.76 -17.00
N THR A 34 6.03 5.31 -18.17
CA THR A 34 6.22 4.52 -19.40
C THR A 34 7.61 3.87 -19.51
N LYS A 35 8.55 4.21 -18.63
CA LYS A 35 9.93 3.70 -18.64
C LYS A 35 10.24 2.84 -17.41
N GLY A 36 11.09 1.83 -17.63
CA GLY A 36 11.74 1.09 -16.55
C GLY A 36 12.74 1.95 -15.77
N PHE A 37 13.25 1.44 -14.66
CA PHE A 37 14.07 2.20 -13.69
C PHE A 37 15.24 2.96 -14.34
N SER A 38 16.01 2.29 -15.20
CA SER A 38 17.16 2.87 -15.91
C SER A 38 16.79 3.93 -16.97
N GLY A 39 15.54 3.94 -17.44
CA GLY A 39 15.04 4.89 -18.45
C GLY A 39 14.37 6.13 -17.87
N LYS A 40 14.26 6.25 -16.54
CA LYS A 40 13.68 7.40 -15.86
C LYS A 40 14.68 8.56 -15.79
N THR A 41 14.85 9.27 -16.89
CA THR A 41 15.64 10.50 -16.96
C THR A 41 14.84 11.70 -16.43
N ASP A 42 15.52 12.79 -16.09
CA ASP A 42 14.83 14.02 -15.66
C ASP A 42 13.95 14.62 -16.76
N ALA A 43 14.38 14.52 -18.02
CA ALA A 43 13.57 14.89 -19.16
C ALA A 43 12.26 14.08 -19.23
N CYS A 44 12.32 12.77 -18.97
CA CYS A 44 11.13 11.93 -18.94
C CYS A 44 10.22 12.26 -17.74
N ARG A 45 10.79 12.49 -16.55
CA ARG A 45 10.00 12.89 -15.37
C ARG A 45 9.33 14.26 -15.55
N ALA A 46 9.97 15.16 -16.30
CA ALA A 46 9.42 16.46 -16.65
C ALA A 46 8.27 16.37 -17.68
N ALA A 47 8.37 15.43 -18.64
CA ALA A 47 7.35 15.20 -19.66
C ALA A 47 6.15 14.40 -19.12
N GLU A 48 6.42 13.36 -18.34
CA GLU A 48 5.43 12.48 -17.70
C GLU A 48 5.42 12.76 -16.19
N LYS A 49 4.83 13.90 -15.83
CA LYS A 49 4.61 14.32 -14.44
C LYS A 49 3.61 13.41 -13.73
N GLY A 50 3.43 13.62 -12.42
CA GLY A 50 2.61 12.76 -11.57
C GLY A 50 3.46 11.92 -10.61
N GLY A 51 2.83 10.98 -9.94
CA GLY A 51 3.49 10.09 -8.98
C GLY A 51 3.48 10.62 -7.55
N LEU A 52 4.54 10.30 -6.80
CA LEU A 52 4.64 10.63 -5.39
C LEU A 52 4.84 12.15 -5.21
N CYS A 53 3.92 12.77 -4.48
CA CYS A 53 4.04 14.15 -4.03
C CYS A 53 5.22 14.31 -3.05
N PRO A 54 5.88 15.48 -3.01
CA PRO A 54 6.80 15.80 -1.92
C PRO A 54 6.12 15.59 -0.57
N PHE A 55 6.89 15.16 0.44
CA PHE A 55 6.34 14.90 1.77
C PHE A 55 5.64 16.15 2.33
N GLY A 56 4.44 15.95 2.88
CA GLY A 56 3.59 17.02 3.40
C GLY A 56 2.76 17.76 2.33
N ILE A 57 2.97 17.49 1.04
CA ILE A 57 2.18 18.09 -0.04
C ILE A 57 1.03 17.16 -0.44
N ARG A 58 -0.18 17.71 -0.50
CA ARG A 58 -1.37 16.98 -0.93
C ARG A 58 -1.38 16.78 -2.45
N PRO A 59 -1.82 15.61 -2.94
CA PRO A 59 -1.97 15.37 -4.36
C PRO A 59 -3.03 16.27 -4.99
N ASP A 60 -2.69 16.88 -6.11
CA ASP A 60 -3.56 17.70 -6.95
C ASP A 60 -4.08 16.94 -8.19
N GLY A 61 -3.53 15.75 -8.45
CA GLY A 61 -3.85 14.93 -9.62
C GLY A 61 -3.20 15.42 -10.92
N ILE A 62 -2.40 16.49 -10.88
CA ILE A 62 -1.78 17.12 -12.06
C ILE A 62 -0.25 17.12 -11.90
N THR A 63 0.25 17.73 -10.83
CA THR A 63 1.67 17.78 -10.49
C THR A 63 2.12 16.46 -9.90
N CYS A 64 1.31 15.89 -9.01
CA CYS A 64 1.53 14.61 -8.37
C CYS A 64 0.19 13.92 -8.08
N THR A 65 0.19 12.58 -8.04
CA THR A 65 -1.05 11.78 -8.04
C THR A 65 -1.34 11.11 -6.70
N PHE A 66 -0.31 10.89 -5.87
CA PHE A 66 -0.48 10.35 -4.52
C PHE A 66 0.57 10.91 -3.56
N SER A 67 0.23 10.96 -2.28
CA SER A 67 1.19 11.21 -1.20
C SER A 67 1.22 10.01 -0.26
N ALA A 68 2.38 9.68 0.28
CA ALA A 68 2.54 8.58 1.23
C ALA A 68 3.21 9.08 2.51
N THR A 69 2.77 8.55 3.65
CA THR A 69 3.36 8.83 4.96
C THR A 69 3.65 7.50 5.65
N VAL A 70 4.87 7.36 6.15
CA VAL A 70 5.24 6.23 7.02
C VAL A 70 4.63 6.49 8.39
N LEU A 71 3.76 5.60 8.84
CA LEU A 71 3.16 5.67 10.17
C LEU A 71 4.07 5.04 11.22
N GLY A 72 4.80 3.99 10.88
CA GLY A 72 5.63 3.27 11.85
C GLY A 72 6.20 2.00 11.24
N TYR A 73 6.57 1.06 12.11
CA TYR A 73 7.20 -0.18 11.73
C TYR A 73 6.78 -1.32 12.67
N LEU A 74 6.98 -2.55 12.23
CA LEU A 74 6.96 -3.72 13.10
C LEU A 74 7.96 -4.75 12.60
N ASN A 75 8.47 -5.57 13.52
CA ASN A 75 9.30 -6.70 13.17
C ASN A 75 8.40 -7.91 12.84
N LEU A 76 8.62 -8.50 11.66
CA LEU A 76 7.86 -9.67 11.25
C LEU A 76 8.14 -10.88 12.16
N ASP A 77 9.36 -11.02 12.65
CA ASP A 77 9.76 -12.16 13.50
C ASP A 77 8.96 -12.17 14.81
N ASP A 78 8.66 -10.98 15.35
CA ASP A 78 7.80 -10.82 16.54
C ASP A 78 6.33 -11.15 16.20
N LEU A 79 5.82 -10.63 15.08
CA LEU A 79 4.44 -10.85 14.66
C LEU A 79 4.12 -12.34 14.42
N VAL A 80 5.02 -13.04 13.73
CA VAL A 80 4.86 -14.46 13.42
C VAL A 80 5.17 -15.35 14.64
N GLY A 81 5.81 -14.78 15.67
CA GLY A 81 6.05 -15.41 16.97
C GLY A 81 7.39 -16.13 17.10
N ILE A 82 8.34 -15.93 16.19
CA ILE A 82 9.68 -16.53 16.26
C ILE A 82 10.38 -16.12 17.56
N THR A 83 10.31 -14.85 17.92
CA THR A 83 11.01 -14.31 19.10
C THR A 83 10.40 -14.74 20.43
N ALA A 84 9.23 -15.39 20.40
CA ALA A 84 8.62 -16.03 21.57
C ALA A 84 9.03 -17.50 21.74
N LEU A 85 9.71 -18.11 20.74
CA LEU A 85 10.18 -19.49 20.80
C LEU A 85 11.59 -19.56 21.39
N ASN A 86 11.85 -20.57 22.22
CA ASN A 86 13.19 -20.79 22.80
C ASN A 86 14.10 -21.58 21.85
N ASN A 87 15.33 -21.09 21.69
CA ASN A 87 16.41 -21.81 21.05
C ASN A 87 17.00 -22.83 22.03
N THR A 88 16.87 -24.11 21.69
CA THR A 88 17.38 -25.22 22.53
C THR A 88 18.89 -25.27 22.62
N ASN A 89 19.61 -24.67 21.67
CA ASN A 89 21.08 -24.64 21.65
C ASN A 89 21.65 -23.55 22.58
N THR A 90 20.92 -22.43 22.76
CA THR A 90 21.39 -21.28 23.56
C THR A 90 20.64 -21.13 24.88
N GLY A 91 19.46 -21.75 25.03
CA GLY A 91 18.58 -21.60 26.20
C GLY A 91 17.83 -20.26 26.26
N HIS A 92 17.91 -19.44 25.21
CA HIS A 92 17.28 -18.13 25.12
C HIS A 92 16.27 -18.06 23.96
N PRO A 93 15.33 -17.11 23.96
CA PRO A 93 14.45 -16.90 22.81
C PRO A 93 15.24 -16.57 21.53
N TYR A 94 14.72 -16.99 20.37
CA TYR A 94 15.33 -16.62 19.09
C TYR A 94 15.31 -15.10 18.90
N VAL A 95 16.39 -14.53 18.39
CA VAL A 95 16.48 -13.08 18.13
C VAL A 95 16.10 -12.75 16.68
N THR A 96 16.34 -13.69 15.76
CA THR A 96 16.07 -13.50 14.34
C THR A 96 15.54 -14.77 13.71
N ARG A 97 14.77 -14.61 12.64
CA ARG A 97 14.43 -15.69 11.70
C ARG A 97 15.65 -16.50 11.24
N THR A 98 16.79 -15.84 11.02
CA THR A 98 18.01 -16.53 10.57
C THR A 98 18.48 -17.55 11.61
N GLU A 99 18.48 -17.16 12.88
CA GLU A 99 18.84 -18.04 14.00
C GLU A 99 17.85 -19.20 14.12
N PHE A 100 16.55 -18.91 14.02
CA PHE A 100 15.49 -19.92 14.02
C PHE A 100 15.70 -20.96 12.92
N CYS A 101 15.96 -20.52 11.68
CA CYS A 101 16.21 -21.43 10.56
C CYS A 101 17.52 -22.22 10.71
N GLN A 102 18.58 -21.60 11.23
CA GLN A 102 19.86 -22.29 11.47
C GLN A 102 19.74 -23.37 12.55
N ALA A 103 18.85 -23.20 13.52
CA ALA A 103 18.52 -24.22 14.51
C ALA A 103 17.57 -25.33 13.98
N GLY A 104 17.23 -25.30 12.68
CA GLY A 104 16.36 -26.29 12.03
C GLY A 104 14.88 -25.92 12.00
N GLY A 105 14.50 -24.72 12.45
CA GLY A 105 13.14 -24.23 12.39
C GLY A 105 12.67 -23.93 10.96
N VAL A 106 11.42 -24.24 10.66
CA VAL A 106 10.79 -23.94 9.36
C VAL A 106 9.62 -22.98 9.60
N GLU A 107 9.66 -21.80 8.96
CA GLU A 107 8.64 -20.78 9.20
C GLU A 107 7.23 -21.23 8.86
N THR A 108 7.06 -22.01 7.78
CA THR A 108 5.73 -22.50 7.38
C THR A 108 5.07 -23.38 8.42
N ASP A 109 5.84 -23.92 9.38
CA ASP A 109 5.33 -24.75 10.45
C ASP A 109 4.80 -23.93 11.64
N LEU A 110 5.12 -22.62 11.69
CA LEU A 110 4.62 -21.72 12.74
C LEU A 110 3.09 -21.62 12.67
N PRO A 111 2.39 -21.57 13.83
CA PRO A 111 0.94 -21.42 13.87
C PRO A 111 0.41 -20.22 13.06
N PHE A 112 1.19 -19.14 12.98
CA PHE A 112 0.85 -17.98 12.17
C PHE A 112 0.63 -18.33 10.68
N TRP A 113 1.39 -19.27 10.12
CA TRP A 113 1.36 -19.63 8.70
C TRP A 113 0.48 -20.84 8.38
N GLN A 114 -0.14 -21.50 9.36
CA GLN A 114 -1.00 -22.67 9.14
C GLN A 114 -2.29 -22.34 8.39
N ASP A 115 -2.69 -23.14 7.41
CA ASP A 115 -3.87 -22.90 6.56
C ASP A 115 -3.76 -21.61 5.70
N THR A 116 -2.68 -21.46 4.93
CA THR A 116 -2.46 -20.29 4.03
C THR A 116 -3.52 -20.09 2.95
N LEU A 117 -4.24 -21.15 2.59
CA LEU A 117 -5.34 -21.11 1.62
C LEU A 117 -6.72 -20.94 2.26
N ASN A 118 -6.80 -20.88 3.60
CA ASN A 118 -8.06 -20.64 4.30
C ASN A 118 -8.32 -19.12 4.41
N PRO A 119 -9.41 -18.59 3.83
CA PRO A 119 -9.70 -17.15 3.88
C PRO A 119 -9.93 -16.59 5.28
N ALA A 120 -10.50 -17.38 6.19
CA ALA A 120 -10.70 -16.96 7.58
C ALA A 120 -9.37 -16.87 8.34
N ALA A 121 -8.46 -17.83 8.12
CA ALA A 121 -7.10 -17.77 8.67
C ALA A 121 -6.33 -16.55 8.13
N ASN A 122 -6.46 -16.26 6.83
CA ASN A 122 -5.86 -15.07 6.21
C ASN A 122 -6.42 -13.74 6.76
N ASN A 123 -7.73 -13.69 7.02
CA ASN A 123 -8.32 -12.53 7.67
C ASN A 123 -7.79 -12.37 9.10
N ALA A 124 -7.74 -13.45 9.88
CA ALA A 124 -7.19 -13.43 11.24
C ALA A 124 -5.71 -13.01 11.28
N ARG A 125 -4.90 -13.33 10.26
CA ARG A 125 -3.52 -12.81 10.11
C ARG A 125 -3.50 -11.30 9.95
N SER A 126 -4.43 -10.76 9.16
CA SER A 126 -4.53 -9.32 8.90
C SER A 126 -4.99 -8.58 10.15
N ASP A 127 -5.95 -9.15 10.88
CA ASP A 127 -6.41 -8.62 12.17
C ASP A 127 -5.26 -8.64 13.20
N LYS A 128 -4.52 -9.74 13.30
CA LYS A 128 -3.35 -9.85 14.19
C LYS A 128 -2.26 -8.83 13.85
N LEU A 129 -2.01 -8.56 12.56
CA LEU A 129 -1.07 -7.51 12.12
C LEU A 129 -1.52 -6.13 12.61
N ILE A 130 -2.81 -5.80 12.43
CA ILE A 130 -3.38 -4.51 12.83
C ILE A 130 -3.33 -4.35 14.36
N GLU A 131 -3.75 -5.37 15.10
CA GLU A 131 -3.70 -5.39 16.56
C GLU A 131 -2.28 -5.25 17.10
N PHE A 132 -1.34 -6.01 16.53
CA PHE A 132 0.07 -5.95 16.93
C PHE A 132 0.65 -4.55 16.67
N TYR A 133 0.43 -4.01 15.46
CA TYR A 133 0.86 -2.64 15.13
C TYR A 133 0.27 -1.60 16.08
N GLN A 134 -1.04 -1.65 16.35
CA GLN A 134 -1.66 -0.71 17.28
C GLN A 134 -1.13 -0.85 18.72
N SER A 135 -0.73 -2.06 19.14
CA SER A 135 -0.13 -2.25 20.46
C SER A 135 1.27 -1.61 20.54
N LEU A 136 2.08 -1.72 19.49
CA LEU A 136 3.37 -1.03 19.37
C LEU A 136 3.20 0.49 19.32
N ALA A 137 2.24 0.99 18.54
CA ALA A 137 1.98 2.42 18.41
C ALA A 137 1.49 3.10 19.71
N LYS A 138 1.07 2.32 20.72
CA LYS A 138 0.73 2.84 22.05
C LYS A 138 1.96 3.06 22.92
N THR A 139 3.07 2.36 22.65
CA THR A 139 4.26 2.35 23.50
C THR A 139 5.45 3.05 22.86
N ASP A 140 5.56 3.02 21.53
CA ASP A 140 6.61 3.71 20.78
C ASP A 140 6.15 5.11 20.32
N PRO A 141 6.72 6.21 20.85
CA PRO A 141 6.34 7.57 20.48
C PRO A 141 6.73 7.94 19.03
N GLN A 142 7.55 7.14 18.35
CA GLN A 142 7.91 7.35 16.95
C GLN A 142 6.84 6.79 15.99
N MET A 143 5.90 5.98 16.50
CA MET A 143 4.85 5.35 15.72
C MET A 143 3.55 6.14 15.82
N THR A 144 2.90 6.33 14.67
CA THR A 144 1.57 6.91 14.55
C THR A 144 0.53 5.77 14.53
N PRO A 145 -0.47 5.79 15.43
CA PRO A 145 -1.55 4.80 15.40
C PRO A 145 -2.29 4.79 14.07
N LEU A 146 -2.83 3.63 13.69
CA LEU A 146 -3.77 3.55 12.58
C LEU A 146 -5.03 4.36 12.93
N PRO A 147 -5.63 5.08 11.96
CA PRO A 147 -6.81 5.89 12.22
C PRO A 147 -8.02 4.99 12.56
N GLU A 148 -8.89 5.45 13.47
CA GLU A 148 -10.16 4.76 13.71
C GLU A 148 -10.98 4.65 12.42
N LEU A 149 -11.50 3.45 12.10
CA LEU A 149 -12.16 3.20 10.82
C LEU A 149 -13.39 4.09 10.58
N THR A 150 -14.13 4.42 11.63
CA THR A 150 -15.30 5.31 11.56
C THR A 150 -14.87 6.74 11.24
N ALA A 151 -13.83 7.24 11.89
CA ALA A 151 -13.26 8.56 11.62
C ALA A 151 -12.63 8.63 10.22
N LEU A 152 -11.90 7.58 9.83
CA LEU A 152 -11.33 7.45 8.49
C LEU A 152 -12.41 7.47 7.41
N THR A 153 -13.50 6.73 7.63
CA THR A 153 -14.63 6.68 6.69
C THR A 153 -15.35 8.02 6.60
N ALA A 154 -15.52 8.72 7.73
CA ALA A 154 -16.13 10.04 7.77
C ALA A 154 -15.27 11.12 7.09
N ALA A 155 -13.94 11.00 7.16
CA ALA A 155 -13.00 11.93 6.54
C ALA A 155 -12.89 11.77 5.02
N ASN A 156 -13.31 10.63 4.47
CA ASN A 156 -13.28 10.39 3.03
C ASN A 156 -14.54 10.95 2.34
N PRO A 157 -14.41 11.54 1.13
CA PRO A 157 -15.55 12.03 0.33
C PRO A 157 -16.57 10.93 0.10
N LYS A 158 -17.86 11.22 -0.11
CA LYS A 158 -18.82 10.15 -0.40
C LYS A 158 -18.49 9.49 -1.76
N CYS A 159 -18.79 8.20 -1.87
CA CYS A 159 -18.39 7.42 -3.05
C CYS A 159 -18.99 7.91 -4.38
N TYR A 160 -20.18 8.49 -4.32
CA TYR A 160 -20.81 9.06 -5.51
C TYR A 160 -20.14 10.35 -5.99
N GLU A 161 -19.27 10.97 -5.20
CA GLU A 161 -18.54 12.19 -5.58
C GLU A 161 -17.34 11.88 -6.48
N ASN A 162 -16.85 10.64 -6.48
CA ASN A 162 -15.64 10.24 -7.20
C ASN A 162 -15.80 8.96 -8.05
N SER A 163 -16.98 8.35 -8.10
CA SER A 163 -17.25 7.15 -8.90
C SER A 163 -18.66 7.11 -9.47
N HIS A 164 -18.77 7.10 -10.81
CA HIS A 164 -20.05 6.95 -11.52
C HIS A 164 -20.77 5.63 -11.16
N ARG A 165 -20.01 4.59 -10.80
CA ARG A 165 -20.54 3.27 -10.39
C ARG A 165 -21.36 3.33 -9.11
N CYS A 166 -21.21 4.41 -8.34
CA CYS A 166 -21.82 4.60 -7.05
C CYS A 166 -23.12 5.41 -7.06
N THR A 167 -23.69 5.64 -8.25
CA THR A 167 -24.98 6.34 -8.40
C THR A 167 -26.09 5.68 -7.57
N ASN A 168 -26.16 4.34 -7.58
CA ASN A 168 -27.23 3.57 -6.97
C ASN A 168 -26.96 3.13 -5.52
N GLY A 169 -25.79 3.45 -4.97
CA GLY A 169 -25.39 3.04 -3.62
C GLY A 169 -23.95 2.55 -3.57
N CYS A 170 -23.14 3.17 -2.71
CA CYS A 170 -21.82 2.67 -2.34
C CYS A 170 -21.50 2.97 -0.87
N ARG A 171 -20.54 2.23 -0.35
CA ARG A 171 -19.98 2.37 1.00
C ARG A 171 -18.46 2.29 0.96
N ARG A 172 -17.83 2.67 2.07
CA ARG A 172 -16.41 2.41 2.34
C ARG A 172 -16.29 1.57 3.59
N LYS A 173 -15.35 0.63 3.56
CA LYS A 173 -15.01 -0.25 4.67
C LYS A 173 -13.51 -0.44 4.72
N LEU A 174 -13.02 -0.86 5.89
CA LEU A 174 -11.62 -1.21 6.14
C LEU A 174 -10.65 -0.06 5.84
N TYR A 175 -9.35 -0.30 5.99
CA TYR A 175 -8.34 0.75 5.84
C TYR A 175 -8.10 1.19 4.39
N ALA A 176 -8.44 0.35 3.40
CA ALA A 176 -8.26 0.68 1.99
C ALA A 176 -9.18 1.81 1.52
N GLN A 177 -10.34 2.01 2.17
CA GLN A 177 -11.29 3.09 1.87
C GLN A 177 -11.72 3.18 0.40
N VAL A 178 -11.69 2.04 -0.30
CA VAL A 178 -12.19 1.90 -1.66
C VAL A 178 -13.70 1.81 -1.63
N CYS A 179 -14.34 2.41 -2.63
CA CYS A 179 -15.78 2.37 -2.78
C CYS A 179 -16.27 0.99 -3.21
N GLU A 180 -17.10 0.39 -2.38
CA GLU A 180 -17.78 -0.87 -2.64
C GLU A 180 -19.26 -0.58 -2.98
N VAL A 181 -19.75 -1.14 -4.09
CA VAL A 181 -21.17 -1.04 -4.47
C VAL A 181 -22.03 -1.78 -3.45
N CYS A 182 -23.16 -1.18 -3.09
CA CYS A 182 -24.09 -1.78 -2.13
C CYS A 182 -25.54 -1.47 -2.52
N SER A 183 -26.46 -2.30 -2.04
CA SER A 183 -27.90 -2.15 -2.28
C SER A 183 -28.70 -1.86 -1.01
N SER A 184 -28.13 -2.10 0.17
CA SER A 184 -28.77 -1.94 1.48
C SER A 184 -27.73 -1.72 2.59
N GLY A 185 -28.21 -1.25 3.75
CA GLY A 185 -27.41 -0.92 4.94
C GLY A 185 -27.33 0.58 5.20
N ASP A 186 -27.19 0.96 6.47
CA ASP A 186 -27.13 2.37 6.89
C ASP A 186 -25.87 3.08 6.39
N ASP A 187 -24.83 2.32 6.06
CA ASP A 187 -23.57 2.79 5.47
C ASP A 187 -23.61 2.87 3.93
N CYS A 188 -24.74 2.50 3.31
CA CYS A 188 -24.92 2.47 1.87
C CYS A 188 -25.51 3.77 1.33
N PHE A 189 -24.65 4.70 0.92
CA PHE A 189 -25.08 6.03 0.47
C PHE A 189 -25.35 6.06 -1.04
N LYS A 190 -26.58 6.44 -1.40
CA LYS A 190 -26.97 6.73 -2.79
C LYS A 190 -26.62 8.16 -3.15
N LYS A 191 -26.35 8.42 -4.42
CA LYS A 191 -26.14 9.78 -4.92
C LYS A 191 -27.47 10.55 -4.81
N PRO A 192 -27.51 11.72 -4.17
CA PRO A 192 -28.68 12.60 -4.24
C PRO A 192 -28.90 13.10 -5.68
N ASP A 193 -30.16 13.35 -6.06
CA ASP A 193 -30.47 13.91 -7.39
C ASP A 193 -29.93 15.33 -7.56
N SER A 194 -29.76 16.07 -6.46
CA SER A 194 -29.18 17.42 -6.44
C SER A 194 -27.68 17.47 -6.72
N VAL A 195 -26.97 16.35 -6.65
CA VAL A 195 -25.53 16.28 -6.90
C VAL A 195 -25.28 15.89 -8.35
N PRO A 196 -24.56 16.72 -9.15
CA PRO A 196 -24.17 16.37 -10.50
C PRO A 196 -23.42 15.04 -10.54
N GLY A 197 -23.65 14.24 -11.57
CA GLY A 197 -22.90 13.01 -11.78
C GLY A 197 -21.42 13.28 -12.07
N VAL A 198 -20.56 12.34 -11.72
CA VAL A 198 -19.16 12.35 -12.16
C VAL A 198 -19.15 12.10 -13.67
N PRO A 199 -18.38 12.87 -14.47
CA PRO A 199 -18.27 12.64 -15.90
C PRO A 199 -17.80 11.21 -16.23
N ASP A 200 -18.33 10.65 -17.31
CA ASP A 200 -17.80 9.41 -17.84
C ASP A 200 -16.39 9.64 -18.39
N LEU A 201 -15.41 9.00 -17.74
CA LEU A 201 -14.03 9.06 -18.18
C LEU A 201 -13.80 7.98 -19.24
N VAL A 202 -13.42 8.39 -20.44
CA VAL A 202 -12.99 7.46 -21.48
C VAL A 202 -11.66 6.84 -21.04
N LYS A 203 -11.61 5.51 -20.99
CA LYS A 203 -10.38 4.78 -20.69
C LYS A 203 -9.31 5.19 -21.70
N SER A 204 -8.15 5.63 -21.21
CA SER A 204 -7.01 5.84 -22.09
C SER A 204 -6.58 4.48 -22.65
N VAL A 205 -6.75 4.31 -23.96
CA VAL A 205 -6.16 3.22 -24.71
C VAL A 205 -4.79 3.70 -25.22
N PRO A 206 -3.77 2.82 -25.24
CA PRO A 206 -2.54 3.09 -25.97
C PRO A 206 -2.92 3.53 -27.39
N ALA A 207 -2.24 4.55 -27.92
CA ALA A 207 -2.42 4.93 -29.32
C ALA A 207 -2.23 3.67 -30.18
N THR A 208 -3.20 3.40 -31.05
CA THR A 208 -3.11 2.31 -32.03
C THR A 208 -1.89 2.63 -32.90
N VAL A 209 -0.76 2.00 -32.60
CA VAL A 209 0.42 2.09 -33.45
C VAL A 209 0.01 1.45 -34.77
N ALA A 210 0.09 2.20 -35.87
CA ALA A 210 -0.02 1.61 -37.20
C ALA A 210 0.97 0.43 -37.29
N PRO A 211 0.60 -0.68 -37.95
CA PRO A 211 1.49 -1.83 -38.01
C PRO A 211 2.65 -1.46 -38.92
N ASP A 212 3.79 -1.05 -38.36
CA ASP A 212 5.03 -1.32 -39.07
C ASP A 212 6.29 -1.40 -38.20
N THR A 213 7.10 -2.38 -38.57
CA THR A 213 8.38 -2.86 -38.05
C THR A 213 8.36 -3.54 -36.67
N THR A 214 8.43 -4.86 -36.75
CA THR A 214 8.78 -5.84 -35.72
C THR A 214 9.79 -5.32 -34.69
N VAL A 215 9.33 -5.00 -33.48
CA VAL A 215 10.20 -5.02 -32.30
C VAL A 215 10.32 -6.47 -31.88
N ALA A 216 11.50 -7.05 -32.07
CA ALA A 216 11.81 -8.39 -31.63
C ALA A 216 11.51 -8.54 -30.12
N PRO A 217 10.98 -9.70 -29.67
CA PRO A 217 10.87 -9.99 -28.25
C PRO A 217 12.26 -9.82 -27.60
N ALA A 218 12.31 -9.19 -26.43
CA ALA A 218 13.51 -9.19 -25.61
C ALA A 218 13.89 -10.66 -25.33
N THR A 219 14.86 -11.16 -26.08
CA THR A 219 15.48 -12.45 -25.83
C THR A 219 16.34 -12.24 -24.60
N THR A 220 15.98 -12.88 -23.49
CA THR A 220 16.89 -13.08 -22.36
C THR A 220 18.04 -13.95 -22.84
N THR A 221 19.03 -13.32 -23.46
CA THR A 221 20.31 -13.98 -23.72
C THR A 221 21.05 -13.97 -22.39
N ALA A 222 21.35 -15.16 -21.88
CA ALA A 222 22.18 -15.34 -20.71
C ALA A 222 23.46 -14.52 -20.86
N ALA A 223 23.82 -13.77 -19.81
CA ALA A 223 25.09 -13.04 -19.79
C ALA A 223 26.26 -14.02 -19.98
N PRO A 224 27.35 -13.62 -20.67
CA PRO A 224 28.53 -14.46 -20.82
C PRO A 224 29.12 -14.78 -19.44
N VAL A 225 29.40 -16.05 -19.20
CA VAL A 225 30.23 -16.50 -18.08
C VAL A 225 31.66 -16.09 -18.41
N GLU A 226 32.10 -14.96 -17.89
CA GLU A 226 33.53 -14.66 -17.81
C GLU A 226 34.00 -14.99 -16.39
N SER A 227 34.85 -16.01 -16.33
CA SER A 227 35.39 -16.57 -15.10
C SER A 227 36.60 -15.71 -14.68
N THR A 228 36.42 -14.92 -13.63
CA THR A 228 37.56 -14.41 -12.85
C THR A 228 37.31 -14.67 -11.38
N THR A 229 38.03 -15.66 -10.86
CA THR A 229 38.18 -16.00 -9.46
C THR A 229 38.77 -14.83 -8.68
N VAL A 230 37.98 -14.24 -7.77
CA VAL A 230 38.51 -13.52 -6.60
C VAL A 230 37.66 -13.91 -5.39
N ALA A 231 38.33 -14.40 -4.34
CA ALA A 231 37.73 -14.94 -3.12
C ALA A 231 36.88 -13.89 -2.37
N PRO A 232 35.76 -14.28 -1.71
CA PRO A 232 34.93 -13.35 -0.97
C PRO A 232 35.51 -13.08 0.42
N THR A 233 35.88 -11.82 0.68
CA THR A 233 36.07 -11.30 2.02
C THR A 233 34.70 -11.18 2.69
N THR A 234 34.52 -11.88 3.81
CA THR A 234 33.31 -11.89 4.62
C THR A 234 33.02 -10.50 5.19
N THR A 235 31.93 -9.86 4.75
CA THR A 235 31.30 -8.77 5.51
C THR A 235 29.84 -9.13 5.73
N SER A 236 29.51 -9.45 6.99
CA SER A 236 28.17 -9.82 7.44
C SER A 236 27.27 -8.58 7.48
N LEU A 237 26.30 -8.51 6.57
CA LEU A 237 25.18 -7.57 6.64
C LEU A 237 24.05 -8.21 7.46
N LYS A 238 23.89 -7.76 8.71
CA LYS A 238 22.70 -8.05 9.51
C LYS A 238 21.50 -7.44 8.80
N THR A 239 20.70 -8.29 8.16
CA THR A 239 19.46 -7.88 7.49
C THR A 239 18.31 -8.21 8.42
N THR A 240 17.88 -7.24 9.23
CA THR A 240 16.61 -7.31 9.94
C THR A 240 15.54 -6.75 8.99
N ALA A 241 14.60 -7.59 8.55
CA ALA A 241 13.54 -7.17 7.65
C ALA A 241 12.47 -6.41 8.44
N VAL A 242 12.57 -5.08 8.44
CA VAL A 242 11.58 -4.17 9.03
C VAL A 242 10.57 -3.78 7.94
N VAL A 243 9.27 -3.99 8.18
CA VAL A 243 8.22 -3.57 7.23
C VAL A 243 7.67 -2.22 7.68
N PRO A 244 7.83 -1.14 6.88
CA PRO A 244 7.20 0.13 7.18
C PRO A 244 5.69 0.06 6.93
N VAL A 245 4.89 0.55 7.87
CA VAL A 245 3.45 0.74 7.67
C VAL A 245 3.26 2.11 7.03
N VAL A 246 2.62 2.14 5.86
CA VAL A 246 2.48 3.34 5.04
C VAL A 246 1.01 3.64 4.81
N THR A 247 0.60 4.88 5.09
CA THR A 247 -0.70 5.40 4.62
C THR A 247 -0.50 6.11 3.31
N VAL A 248 -1.36 5.85 2.33
CA VAL A 248 -1.34 6.51 1.03
C VAL A 248 -2.62 7.31 0.84
N VAL A 249 -2.48 8.58 0.48
CA VAL A 249 -3.58 9.47 0.11
C VAL A 249 -3.52 9.69 -1.40
N VAL A 250 -4.63 9.47 -2.09
CA VAL A 250 -4.76 9.68 -3.54
C VAL A 250 -5.62 10.92 -3.79
N GLY A 251 -5.15 11.81 -4.66
CA GLY A 251 -5.87 13.04 -4.98
C GLY A 251 -7.08 12.76 -5.85
N SER A 252 -8.25 13.28 -5.48
CA SER A 252 -9.43 13.31 -6.35
C SER A 252 -9.51 14.71 -6.97
N SER A 253 -9.09 14.86 -8.23
CA SER A 253 -9.25 16.10 -8.97
C SER A 253 -10.67 16.20 -9.53
N ALA A 254 -11.62 16.65 -8.72
CA ALA A 254 -12.86 17.23 -9.22
C ALA A 254 -12.68 18.75 -9.20
N SER A 255 -12.44 19.35 -10.36
CA SER A 255 -12.29 20.79 -10.51
C SER A 255 -13.56 21.53 -10.08
N GLY A 256 -13.41 22.40 -9.08
CA GLY A 256 -14.16 23.66 -8.99
C GLY A 256 -15.37 23.71 -8.07
N ILE A 257 -15.19 23.59 -6.74
CA ILE A 257 -15.85 24.47 -5.76
C ILE A 257 -14.83 24.77 -4.65
N VAL A 258 -14.54 26.05 -4.45
CA VAL A 258 -13.82 26.56 -3.28
C VAL A 258 -14.73 26.32 -2.06
N VAL A 259 -14.45 25.27 -1.28
CA VAL A 259 -15.00 25.15 0.08
C VAL A 259 -13.85 25.41 1.06
N SER A 260 -13.89 26.60 1.63
CA SER A 260 -13.15 26.98 2.83
C SER A 260 -13.44 26.04 4.00
N GLY A 261 -12.41 25.74 4.79
CA GLY A 261 -12.49 25.21 6.17
C GLY A 261 -12.56 23.69 6.25
N VAL A 262 -11.86 23.00 7.15
CA VAL A 262 -11.35 23.40 8.47
C VAL A 262 -10.00 22.72 8.73
N LEU A 263 -9.05 23.55 9.15
CA LEU A 263 -7.83 23.16 9.86
C LEU A 263 -8.26 22.67 11.26
N ALA A 264 -7.94 21.44 11.64
CA ALA A 264 -7.86 21.05 13.04
C ALA A 264 -6.41 20.74 13.37
N VAL A 265 -5.64 21.81 13.60
CA VAL A 265 -4.37 21.75 14.33
C VAL A 265 -4.73 21.96 15.79
N ALA A 266 -4.65 20.91 16.61
CA ALA A 266 -4.69 21.05 18.04
C ALA A 266 -3.24 21.26 18.53
N SER A 267 -2.89 22.53 18.75
CA SER A 267 -1.72 22.92 19.53
C SER A 267 -2.02 22.65 21.01
N VAL A 268 -1.20 21.86 21.69
CA VAL A 268 -1.16 21.88 23.16
C VAL A 268 -0.05 22.84 23.58
N VAL A 269 -0.47 23.97 24.13
CA VAL A 269 0.35 24.88 24.92
C VAL A 269 0.51 24.25 26.30
N VAL A 270 1.73 23.88 26.69
CA VAL A 270 2.07 23.69 28.10
C VAL A 270 2.78 24.97 28.55
N ALA A 271 2.04 25.81 29.26
CA ALA A 271 2.60 26.89 30.04
C ALA A 271 3.22 26.28 31.31
N LEU A 272 4.51 26.57 31.51
CA LEU A 272 5.20 26.40 32.79
C LEU A 272 4.53 27.28 33.85
N SER A 273 4.33 26.72 35.04
CA SER A 273 4.08 27.48 36.27
C SER A 273 4.64 26.68 37.44
N SER A 274 5.76 27.20 37.96
CA SER A 274 6.43 26.96 39.25
C SER A 274 6.71 25.53 39.71
#